data_AF-A0A954WAM0-F1
#
_entry.id   AF-A0A954WAM0-F1
#
_cell.length_a   1.000
_cell.length_b   1.000
_cell.length_c   1.000
_cell.angle_alpha   90.00
_cell.angle_beta   90.00
_cell.angle_gamma   90.00
#
_symmetry.space_group_name_H-M   'P 1'
#
loop_
_entity.id
_entity.type
_entity.pdbx_description
1 polymer ?
#
loop_
_entity_poly.entity_id
_entity_poly.type
_entity_poly.pdbx_seq_one_letter_code
_entity_poly.pdbx_strand_id
1 'polypeptide(L)'
;MDFKFYFPNAVGFSEQHFIACGLDSISREGGFQFEEVRKGGPDREDGTGTGIVATWLHNSKALQAPPGIPKEYRWEAAPPTKRIVNGEPVDVPKGAYYLGWNPAFPPGPNHLARRDQLRGSDVLLADGRPWRIPSAVAIPRTFGIDMETGEQSAIIDTKYQTYCATAYQHAQTFYDREEQIRLLAKVYSGVRLTESELGVLKPLLPNSDSTSVDIRSIDPEKLTMSIEVPDAISHCMCGLELNYRINPLIITVLKLLTEHSVVQCCLAAFDAQAIAAALKKNEQDRVITLPDMLSI
;
A
#
# COMPACT_ATOMS: atom_id res chain seq x y z
N MET A 1 -15.81 -15.85 11.24
CA MET A 1 -14.36 -15.73 11.49
C MET A 1 -14.13 -14.25 11.70
N ASP A 2 -13.86 -13.86 12.94
CA ASP A 2 -14.21 -12.50 13.36
C ASP A 2 -12.96 -11.77 13.84
N PHE A 3 -12.65 -10.65 13.19
CA PHE A 3 -11.83 -9.60 13.79
C PHE A 3 -12.70 -8.85 14.81
N LYS A 4 -12.11 -8.57 15.98
CA LYS A 4 -12.75 -7.77 17.02
C LYS A 4 -11.84 -6.61 17.40
N PHE A 5 -12.44 -5.47 17.68
CA PHE A 5 -11.76 -4.35 18.36
C PHE A 5 -12.31 -4.27 19.77
N TYR A 6 -11.46 -4.01 20.75
CA TYR A 6 -11.86 -3.73 22.12
C TYR A 6 -11.42 -2.34 22.52
N PHE A 7 -12.36 -1.55 23.05
CA PHE A 7 -12.16 -0.18 23.50
C PHE A 7 -12.33 -0.14 25.03
N PRO A 8 -11.24 0.02 25.80
CA PRO A 8 -11.30 0.01 27.26
C PRO A 8 -12.04 1.23 27.79
N ASN A 9 -12.79 1.05 28.88
CA ASN A 9 -13.57 2.07 29.58
C ASN A 9 -14.57 2.84 28.71
N ALA A 10 -14.89 2.34 27.51
CA ALA A 10 -15.93 2.91 26.66
C ALA A 10 -17.31 2.55 27.23
N VAL A 11 -18.22 3.53 27.25
CA VAL A 11 -19.63 3.37 27.66
C VAL A 11 -20.52 4.02 26.61
N GLY A 12 -21.59 3.34 26.18
CA GLY A 12 -22.57 3.91 25.24
C GLY A 12 -21.97 4.23 23.87
N PHE A 13 -21.45 3.21 23.17
CA PHE A 13 -20.62 3.41 21.99
C PHE A 13 -21.28 4.24 20.87
N SER A 14 -20.46 5.13 20.31
CA SER A 14 -20.68 5.80 19.03
C SER A 14 -19.44 5.61 18.13
N GLU A 15 -19.62 5.76 16.81
CA GLU A 15 -18.53 5.74 15.81
C GLU A 15 -17.38 6.71 16.16
N GLN A 16 -17.63 7.72 17.00
CA GLN A 16 -16.62 8.66 17.48
C GLN A 16 -15.44 7.99 18.19
N HIS A 17 -15.61 6.80 18.78
CA HIS A 17 -14.48 6.09 19.39
C HIS A 17 -13.53 5.51 18.34
N PHE A 18 -14.03 5.02 17.19
CA PHE A 18 -13.16 4.66 16.05
C PHE A 18 -12.41 5.89 15.57
N ILE A 19 -13.14 7.00 15.40
CA ILE A 19 -12.54 8.26 14.98
C ILE A 19 -11.51 8.73 15.99
N ALA A 20 -11.74 8.65 17.30
CA ALA A 20 -10.78 9.02 18.33
C ALA A 20 -9.52 8.15 18.30
N CYS A 21 -9.67 6.86 17.99
CA CYS A 21 -8.57 5.90 17.92
C CYS A 21 -7.84 5.85 16.56
N GLY A 22 -8.30 6.60 15.55
CA GLY A 22 -7.72 6.55 14.21
C GLY A 22 -8.08 5.38 13.36
N LEU A 23 -9.29 4.90 13.55
CA LEU A 23 -9.87 3.81 12.80
C LEU A 23 -10.99 4.33 11.90
N ASP A 24 -10.95 5.61 11.51
CA ASP A 24 -11.97 6.21 10.64
C ASP A 24 -12.04 5.52 9.28
N SER A 25 -10.89 5.13 8.72
CA SER A 25 -10.85 4.37 7.47
C SER A 25 -11.54 3.01 7.59
N ILE A 26 -11.54 2.40 8.79
CA ILE A 26 -12.17 1.12 9.08
C ILE A 26 -13.68 1.29 9.30
N SER A 27 -14.12 2.37 9.96
CA SER A 27 -15.52 2.57 10.35
C SER A 27 -16.46 3.02 9.22
N ARG A 28 -15.94 3.71 8.19
CA ARG A 28 -16.71 4.37 7.11
C ARG A 28 -17.77 3.51 6.41
N GLU A 29 -17.63 2.20 6.40
CA GLU A 29 -18.57 1.29 5.73
C GLU A 29 -19.61 0.67 6.67
N GLY A 30 -19.63 1.07 7.95
CA GLY A 30 -20.50 0.51 8.97
C GLY A 30 -20.20 -0.96 9.23
N GLY A 31 -21.23 -1.74 9.58
CA GLY A 31 -21.10 -3.20 9.67
C GLY A 31 -20.46 -3.72 10.96
N PHE A 32 -20.47 -2.95 12.04
CA PHE A 32 -20.04 -3.41 13.35
C PHE A 32 -21.23 -3.74 14.25
N GLN A 33 -21.12 -4.86 14.97
CA GLN A 33 -21.94 -5.14 16.14
C GLN A 33 -21.16 -4.75 17.39
N PHE A 34 -21.82 -4.01 18.28
CA PHE A 34 -21.23 -3.54 19.52
C PHE A 34 -21.76 -4.32 20.70
N GLU A 35 -20.87 -4.62 21.64
CA GLU A 35 -21.23 -5.30 22.87
C GLU A 35 -20.46 -4.71 24.05
N GLU A 36 -21.19 -4.46 25.13
CA GLU A 36 -20.61 -4.05 26.41
C GLU A 36 -19.91 -5.23 27.09
N VAL A 37 -18.63 -5.07 27.39
CA VAL A 37 -17.85 -5.98 28.21
C VAL A 37 -17.85 -5.44 29.64
N ARG A 38 -18.54 -6.15 30.53
CA ARG A 38 -18.58 -5.80 31.97
C ARG A 38 -17.46 -6.42 32.79
N LYS A 39 -16.76 -7.41 32.24
CA LYS A 39 -15.64 -8.10 32.88
C LYS A 39 -14.82 -8.85 31.82
N GLY A 40 -13.51 -8.97 32.03
CA GLY A 40 -12.61 -9.78 31.22
C GLY A 40 -11.95 -9.05 30.05
N GLY A 41 -11.96 -7.72 30.05
CA GLY A 41 -11.24 -6.88 29.09
C GLY A 41 -9.75 -7.24 28.94
N PRO A 42 -9.18 -7.27 27.72
CA PRO A 42 -7.75 -7.54 27.51
C PRO A 42 -6.83 -6.44 28.06
N ASP A 43 -7.37 -5.31 28.50
CA ASP A 43 -6.60 -4.22 29.11
C ASP A 43 -6.17 -4.50 30.56
N ARG A 44 -6.72 -5.53 31.21
CA ARG A 44 -6.37 -5.91 32.57
C ARG A 44 -6.23 -7.41 32.76
N GLU A 45 -5.08 -7.83 33.26
CA GLU A 45 -4.77 -9.25 33.54
C GLU A 45 -5.63 -9.86 34.67
N ASP A 46 -6.09 -9.03 35.61
CA ASP A 46 -6.97 -9.44 36.71
C ASP A 46 -8.41 -9.74 36.26
N GLY A 47 -8.70 -9.55 34.96
CA GLY A 47 -10.00 -9.74 34.37
C GLY A 47 -11.04 -8.70 34.80
N THR A 48 -10.66 -7.59 35.43
CA THR A 48 -11.57 -6.49 35.79
C THR A 48 -11.79 -5.49 34.65
N GLY A 49 -11.14 -5.69 33.51
CA GLY A 49 -11.28 -4.83 32.33
C GLY A 49 -12.73 -4.74 31.88
N THR A 50 -13.20 -3.50 31.67
CA THR A 50 -14.53 -3.16 31.16
C THR A 50 -14.39 -2.31 29.91
N GLY A 51 -15.31 -2.43 28.97
CA GLY A 51 -15.27 -1.64 27.74
C GLY A 51 -16.27 -2.11 26.72
N ILE A 52 -15.94 -1.91 25.45
CA ILE A 52 -16.81 -2.28 24.33
C ILE A 52 -16.05 -3.11 23.31
N VAL A 53 -16.63 -4.24 22.92
CA VAL A 53 -16.17 -5.04 21.79
C VAL A 53 -16.95 -4.64 20.55
N ALA A 54 -16.24 -4.23 19.51
CA ALA A 54 -16.78 -4.06 18.17
C ALA A 54 -16.42 -5.29 17.33
N THR A 55 -17.45 -6.06 16.95
CA THR A 55 -17.30 -7.24 16.10
C THR A 55 -17.67 -6.89 14.68
N TRP A 56 -16.81 -7.23 13.74
CA TRP A 56 -17.09 -7.02 12.32
C TRP A 56 -18.15 -8.02 11.81
N LEU A 57 -19.23 -7.53 11.22
CA LEU A 57 -20.28 -8.35 10.59
C LEU A 57 -19.93 -8.57 9.11
N HIS A 58 -19.31 -9.71 8.80
CA HIS A 58 -19.01 -10.07 7.41
C HIS A 58 -20.24 -10.69 6.74
N ASN A 59 -20.88 -9.95 5.83
CA ASN A 59 -22.14 -10.30 5.14
C ASN A 59 -23.31 -10.51 6.12
N SER A 60 -24.52 -10.13 5.71
CA SER A 60 -25.76 -10.10 6.54
C SER A 60 -26.22 -11.43 7.15
N LYS A 61 -25.42 -12.51 7.03
CA LYS A 61 -25.66 -13.84 7.58
C LYS A 61 -24.71 -14.23 8.71
N ALA A 62 -23.95 -13.28 9.26
CA ALA A 62 -23.15 -13.55 10.46
C ALA A 62 -24.06 -14.15 11.54
N LEU A 63 -23.88 -15.45 11.79
CA LEU A 63 -24.35 -16.10 13.01
C LEU A 63 -23.96 -15.18 14.17
N GLN A 64 -24.88 -14.99 15.10
CA GLN A 64 -24.65 -14.23 16.34
C GLN A 64 -23.26 -14.56 16.86
N ALA A 65 -22.30 -13.64 16.66
CA ALA A 65 -20.97 -13.85 17.18
C ALA A 65 -21.11 -14.07 18.68
N PRO A 66 -20.46 -15.08 19.26
CA PRO A 66 -20.64 -15.38 20.67
C PRO A 66 -20.34 -14.11 21.47
N PRO A 67 -21.23 -13.75 22.42
CA PRO A 67 -21.07 -12.53 23.18
C PRO A 67 -19.77 -12.54 23.99
N GLY A 68 -19.15 -11.38 24.11
CA GLY A 68 -18.03 -11.09 24.97
C GLY A 68 -16.67 -11.23 24.32
N ILE A 69 -15.67 -11.48 25.17
CA ILE A 69 -14.26 -11.64 24.80
C ILE A 69 -13.96 -13.14 24.71
N PRO A 70 -13.77 -13.69 23.50
CA PRO A 70 -13.49 -15.11 23.38
C PRO A 70 -12.09 -15.42 23.93
N LYS A 71 -11.97 -16.52 24.67
CA LYS A 71 -10.71 -16.90 25.37
C LYS A 71 -9.62 -17.36 24.39
N GLU A 72 -10.04 -17.85 23.24
CA GLU A 72 -9.17 -18.31 22.16
C GLU A 72 -8.57 -17.15 21.34
N TYR A 73 -8.98 -15.90 21.59
CA TYR A 73 -8.47 -14.75 20.86
C TYR A 73 -7.15 -14.30 21.44
N ARG A 74 -6.21 -13.98 20.55
CA ARG A 74 -5.06 -13.16 20.87
C ARG A 74 -5.46 -11.70 20.75
N TRP A 75 -5.07 -10.90 21.75
CA TRP A 75 -5.30 -9.46 21.79
C TRP A 75 -3.97 -8.72 21.73
N GLU A 76 -3.89 -7.72 20.87
CA GLU A 76 -2.73 -6.86 20.72
C GLU A 76 -3.14 -5.41 20.99
N ALA A 77 -2.48 -4.75 21.94
CA ALA A 77 -2.72 -3.34 22.23
C ALA A 77 -2.21 -2.48 21.08
N ALA A 78 -2.99 -1.49 20.66
CA ALA A 78 -2.52 -0.51 19.70
C ALA A 78 -1.29 0.22 20.24
N PRO A 79 -0.22 0.41 19.43
CA PRO A 79 0.90 1.25 19.82
C PRO A 79 0.44 2.71 20.00
N PRO A 80 1.20 3.54 20.72
CA PRO A 80 0.92 4.96 20.74
C PRO A 80 1.11 5.55 19.33
N THR A 81 0.24 6.45 18.91
CA THR A 81 0.32 7.09 17.59
C THR A 81 0.00 8.58 17.68
N LYS A 82 0.36 9.34 16.64
CA LYS A 82 -0.06 10.73 16.48
C LYS A 82 -1.07 10.82 15.36
N ARG A 83 -2.11 11.63 15.56
CA ARG A 83 -3.15 11.85 14.56
C ARG A 83 -3.43 13.31 14.36
N ILE A 84 -3.81 13.68 13.16
CA ILE A 84 -4.27 15.04 12.87
C ILE A 84 -5.79 15.08 13.04
N VAL A 85 -6.27 15.86 14.01
CA VAL A 85 -7.70 16.10 14.24
C VAL A 85 -7.93 17.61 14.10
N ASN A 86 -8.73 18.00 13.12
CA ASN A 86 -8.98 19.41 12.79
C ASN A 86 -7.69 20.23 12.56
N GLY A 87 -6.68 19.61 11.93
CA GLY A 87 -5.39 20.25 11.66
C GLY A 87 -4.37 20.16 12.80
N GLU A 88 -4.77 19.74 13.99
CA GLU A 88 -3.89 19.67 15.16
C GLU A 88 -3.43 18.24 15.46
N PRO A 89 -2.15 18.02 15.81
CA PRO A 89 -1.65 16.72 16.24
C PRO A 89 -2.20 16.36 17.63
N VAL A 90 -2.86 15.21 17.73
CA VAL A 90 -3.38 14.61 18.95
C VAL A 90 -2.65 13.29 19.20
N ASP A 91 -2.11 13.13 20.39
CA ASP A 91 -1.50 11.88 20.83
C ASP A 91 -2.57 10.85 21.20
N VAL A 92 -2.50 9.68 20.58
CA VAL A 92 -3.32 8.51 20.90
C VAL A 92 -2.46 7.58 21.77
N PRO A 93 -2.84 7.35 23.04
CA PRO A 93 -2.01 6.55 23.93
C PRO A 93 -1.99 5.07 23.53
N LYS A 94 -0.93 4.37 23.95
CA LYS A 94 -0.87 2.90 23.84
C LYS A 94 -2.09 2.28 24.50
N GLY A 95 -2.72 1.30 23.85
CA GLY A 95 -3.89 0.62 24.39
C GLY A 95 -5.17 1.45 24.35
N ALA A 96 -5.22 2.55 23.58
CA ALA A 96 -6.47 3.26 23.28
C ALA A 96 -7.53 2.31 22.66
N TYR A 97 -7.06 1.28 21.96
CA TYR A 97 -7.86 0.11 21.58
C TYR A 97 -6.98 -1.15 21.53
N TYR A 98 -7.62 -2.30 21.43
CA TYR A 98 -6.99 -3.61 21.25
C TYR A 98 -7.57 -4.30 20.03
N LEU A 99 -6.70 -4.97 19.27
CA LEU A 99 -7.08 -5.81 18.14
C LEU A 99 -7.12 -7.27 18.58
N GLY A 100 -8.28 -7.91 18.42
CA GLY A 100 -8.51 -9.31 18.75
C GLY A 100 -8.70 -10.17 17.51
N TRP A 101 -8.00 -11.31 17.44
CA TRP A 101 -8.19 -12.32 16.40
C TRP A 101 -7.95 -13.74 16.92
N ASN A 102 -8.56 -14.73 16.27
CA ASN A 102 -8.26 -16.14 16.55
C ASN A 102 -6.99 -16.56 15.78
N PRO A 103 -5.89 -16.94 16.46
CA PRO A 103 -4.63 -17.29 15.79
C PRO A 103 -4.70 -18.59 14.98
N ALA A 104 -5.64 -19.49 15.28
CA ALA A 104 -5.87 -20.70 14.46
C ALA A 104 -6.54 -20.35 13.12
N PHE A 105 -7.19 -19.19 13.05
CA PHE A 105 -7.98 -18.73 11.92
C PHE A 105 -7.65 -17.27 11.63
N PRO A 106 -6.40 -16.97 11.21
CA PRO A 106 -6.02 -15.61 10.94
C PRO A 106 -6.85 -15.06 9.76
N PRO A 107 -7.36 -13.83 9.90
CA PRO A 107 -8.16 -13.18 8.88
C PRO A 107 -7.33 -12.97 7.61
N GLY A 108 -8.03 -12.86 6.50
CA GLY A 108 -7.45 -12.86 5.16
C GLY A 108 -8.11 -11.80 4.30
N PRO A 109 -7.71 -11.69 3.02
CA PRO A 109 -8.15 -10.63 2.14
C PRO A 109 -9.68 -10.55 2.06
N ASN A 110 -10.38 -11.68 1.88
CA ASN A 110 -11.85 -11.70 1.81
C ASN A 110 -12.52 -11.21 3.10
N HIS A 111 -11.94 -11.49 4.26
CA HIS A 111 -12.49 -11.07 5.56
C HIS A 111 -12.36 -9.57 5.77
N LEU A 112 -11.28 -8.99 5.26
CA LEU A 112 -10.95 -7.57 5.38
C LEU A 112 -11.40 -6.73 4.20
N ALA A 113 -11.89 -7.34 3.12
CA ALA A 113 -12.29 -6.65 1.91
C ALA A 113 -13.37 -5.59 2.22
N ARG A 114 -13.18 -4.42 1.62
CA ARG A 114 -14.22 -3.40 1.52
C ARG A 114 -15.33 -3.87 0.60
N ARG A 115 -16.52 -3.28 0.75
CA ARG A 115 -17.66 -3.62 -0.11
C ARG A 115 -17.35 -3.32 -1.58
N ASP A 116 -16.77 -2.15 -1.81
CA ASP A 116 -16.45 -1.63 -3.14
C ASP A 116 -14.92 -1.66 -3.29
N GLN A 117 -14.39 -2.65 -4.02
CA GLN A 117 -12.96 -2.76 -4.30
C GLN A 117 -12.62 -2.09 -5.63
N LEU A 118 -11.53 -1.34 -5.64
CA LEU A 118 -10.90 -0.78 -6.81
C LEU A 118 -10.18 -1.88 -7.62
N ARG A 119 -10.09 -1.65 -8.93
CA ARG A 119 -9.37 -2.54 -9.85
C ARG A 119 -7.87 -2.47 -9.61
N GLY A 120 -7.18 -3.57 -9.89
CA GLY A 120 -5.75 -3.67 -9.76
C GLY A 120 -5.27 -5.10 -9.87
N SER A 121 -4.04 -5.35 -9.43
CA SER A 121 -3.38 -6.64 -9.55
C SER A 121 -3.33 -7.37 -8.21
N ASP A 122 -3.53 -8.68 -8.26
CA ASP A 122 -3.44 -9.52 -7.07
C ASP A 122 -1.95 -9.85 -6.80
N VAL A 123 -1.47 -9.50 -5.61
CA VAL A 123 -0.10 -9.72 -5.13
C VAL A 123 -0.12 -10.74 -4.00
N LEU A 124 0.75 -11.75 -4.06
CA LEU A 124 0.94 -12.66 -2.94
C LEU A 124 1.72 -11.95 -1.83
N LEU A 125 1.06 -11.73 -0.69
CA LEU A 125 1.69 -11.17 0.50
C LEU A 125 2.33 -12.28 1.34
N ALA A 126 2.97 -11.90 2.45
CA ALA A 126 3.72 -12.83 3.29
C ALA A 126 2.85 -13.91 3.95
N ASP A 127 1.54 -13.69 4.05
CA ASP A 127 0.57 -14.69 4.50
C ASP A 127 0.27 -15.77 3.45
N GLY A 128 0.89 -15.69 2.27
CA GLY A 128 0.72 -16.60 1.14
C GLY A 128 -0.61 -16.44 0.41
N ARG A 129 -1.38 -15.39 0.70
CA ARG A 129 -2.70 -15.14 0.11
C ARG A 129 -2.62 -14.01 -0.93
N PRO A 130 -3.51 -14.00 -1.94
CA PRO A 130 -3.55 -12.94 -2.93
C PRO A 130 -4.30 -11.71 -2.40
N TRP A 131 -3.63 -10.55 -2.39
CA TRP A 131 -4.19 -9.26 -2.01
C TRP A 131 -4.19 -8.32 -3.22
N ARG A 132 -5.34 -7.71 -3.50
CA ARG A 132 -5.55 -6.81 -4.62
C ARG A 132 -5.00 -5.42 -4.32
N ILE A 133 -3.89 -5.09 -4.97
CA ILE A 133 -3.29 -3.76 -4.90
C ILE A 133 -3.91 -2.90 -6.01
N PRO A 134 -4.55 -1.78 -5.68
CA PRO A 134 -5.23 -0.96 -6.68
C PRO A 134 -4.24 -0.32 -7.65
N SER A 135 -4.58 -0.31 -8.93
CA SER A 135 -3.76 0.35 -9.95
C SER A 135 -4.06 1.84 -9.98
N ALA A 136 -3.04 2.69 -9.84
CA ALA A 136 -3.09 4.15 -9.94
C ALA A 136 -3.67 4.61 -11.29
N VAL A 137 -3.47 3.82 -12.35
CA VAL A 137 -4.01 4.07 -13.69
C VAL A 137 -5.51 3.76 -13.76
N ALA A 138 -6.00 2.86 -12.91
CA ALA A 138 -7.40 2.41 -12.86
C ALA A 138 -8.23 3.08 -11.74
N ILE A 139 -7.65 4.01 -11.00
CA ILE A 139 -8.36 4.80 -9.97
C ILE A 139 -9.49 5.62 -10.61
N PRO A 140 -10.67 5.73 -9.95
CA PRO A 140 -11.77 6.55 -10.45
C PRO A 140 -11.35 8.01 -10.73
N ARG A 141 -11.78 8.52 -11.88
CA ARG A 141 -11.55 9.90 -12.33
C ARG A 141 -12.87 10.57 -12.64
N THR A 142 -12.95 11.86 -12.40
CA THR A 142 -14.06 12.73 -12.81
C THR A 142 -13.59 13.58 -13.98
N PHE A 143 -14.45 13.76 -15.00
CA PHE A 143 -14.16 14.74 -16.06
C PHE A 143 -14.40 16.15 -15.54
N GLY A 144 -13.42 17.03 -15.73
CA GLY A 144 -13.50 18.43 -15.31
C GLY A 144 -12.57 19.31 -16.12
N ILE A 145 -12.54 20.60 -15.77
CA ILE A 145 -11.56 21.54 -16.33
C ILE A 145 -10.36 21.54 -15.39
N ASP A 146 -9.19 21.25 -15.93
CA ASP A 146 -7.93 21.40 -15.23
C ASP A 146 -7.68 22.89 -14.98
N MET A 147 -7.51 23.28 -13.71
CA MET A 147 -7.43 24.69 -13.33
C MET A 147 -6.10 25.35 -13.72
N GLU A 148 -5.06 24.57 -14.00
CA GLU A 148 -3.75 25.07 -14.40
C GLU A 148 -3.68 25.30 -15.91
N THR A 149 -4.24 24.35 -16.69
CA THR A 149 -4.17 24.37 -18.16
C THR A 149 -5.42 24.98 -18.82
N GLY A 150 -6.56 24.99 -18.13
CA GLY A 150 -7.86 25.38 -18.68
C GLY A 150 -8.48 24.34 -19.62
N GLU A 151 -7.86 23.17 -19.79
CA GLU A 151 -8.33 22.12 -20.69
C GLU A 151 -9.26 21.12 -19.99
N GLN A 152 -10.13 20.47 -20.75
CA GLN A 152 -10.95 19.39 -20.24
C GLN A 152 -10.09 18.13 -20.04
N SER A 153 -9.99 17.64 -18.81
CA SER A 153 -9.15 16.49 -18.46
C SER A 153 -9.87 15.53 -17.51
N ALA A 154 -9.30 14.33 -17.37
CA ALA A 154 -9.74 13.33 -16.41
C ALA A 154 -9.00 13.54 -15.07
N ILE A 155 -9.67 14.21 -14.13
CA ILE A 155 -9.15 14.61 -12.83
C ILE A 155 -9.28 13.45 -11.84
N ILE A 156 -8.20 13.14 -11.11
CA ILE A 156 -8.21 12.15 -10.04
C ILE A 156 -8.98 12.71 -8.84
N ASP A 157 -9.95 11.96 -8.32
CA ASP A 157 -10.70 12.32 -7.12
C ASP A 157 -9.73 12.61 -5.96
N THR A 158 -9.94 13.72 -5.26
CA THR A 158 -9.07 14.26 -4.22
C THR A 158 -8.62 13.20 -3.21
N LYS A 159 -9.50 12.26 -2.85
CA LYS A 159 -9.17 11.22 -1.87
C LYS A 159 -8.12 10.21 -2.34
N TYR A 160 -7.84 10.13 -3.65
CA TYR A 160 -6.84 9.23 -4.23
C TYR A 160 -5.59 9.94 -4.75
N GLN A 161 -5.56 11.28 -4.76
CA GLN A 161 -4.46 12.04 -5.35
C GLN A 161 -3.11 11.70 -4.72
N THR A 162 -3.03 11.62 -3.39
CA THR A 162 -1.80 11.24 -2.68
C THR A 162 -1.33 9.84 -3.06
N TYR A 163 -2.24 8.88 -3.17
CA TYR A 163 -1.91 7.51 -3.58
C TYR A 163 -1.34 7.47 -5.00
N CYS A 164 -2.01 8.13 -5.95
CA CYS A 164 -1.53 8.17 -7.34
C CYS A 164 -0.19 8.89 -7.47
N ALA A 165 -0.01 10.04 -6.81
CA ALA A 165 1.24 10.80 -6.86
C ALA A 165 2.43 9.98 -6.34
N THR A 166 2.26 9.29 -5.21
CA THR A 166 3.31 8.42 -4.65
C THR A 166 3.57 7.20 -5.54
N ALA A 167 2.53 6.59 -6.12
CA ALA A 167 2.69 5.50 -7.09
C ALA A 167 3.54 5.93 -8.30
N TYR A 168 3.29 7.12 -8.86
CA TYR A 168 4.06 7.65 -9.98
C TYR A 168 5.51 7.96 -9.61
N GLN A 169 5.75 8.51 -8.41
CA GLN A 169 7.11 8.75 -7.93
C GLN A 169 7.90 7.46 -7.76
N HIS A 170 7.26 6.40 -7.23
CA HIS A 170 7.89 5.09 -7.13
C HIS A 170 8.14 4.48 -8.50
N ALA A 171 7.17 4.56 -9.42
CA ALA A 171 7.33 4.09 -10.80
C ALA A 171 8.54 4.76 -11.48
N GLN A 172 8.69 6.08 -11.34
CA GLN A 172 9.84 6.80 -11.87
C GLN A 172 11.16 6.27 -11.30
N THR A 173 11.21 6.02 -9.98
CA THR A 173 12.38 5.43 -9.31
C THR A 173 12.73 4.06 -9.88
N PHE A 174 11.73 3.21 -10.17
CA PHE A 174 11.94 1.91 -10.81
C PHE A 174 12.45 2.05 -12.25
N TYR A 175 11.86 2.93 -13.06
CA TYR A 175 12.29 3.13 -14.44
C TYR A 175 13.71 3.69 -14.54
N ASP A 176 14.04 4.68 -13.70
CA ASP A 176 15.39 5.24 -13.64
C ASP A 176 16.41 4.14 -13.28
N ARG A 177 16.03 3.22 -12.39
CA ARG A 177 16.89 2.11 -11.99
C ARG A 177 17.02 1.03 -13.06
N GLU A 178 15.94 0.67 -13.73
CA GLU A 178 15.95 -0.28 -14.85
C GLU A 178 16.83 0.26 -15.98
N GLU A 179 16.69 1.54 -16.32
CA GLU A 179 17.48 2.19 -17.35
C GLU A 179 18.97 2.23 -16.97
N GLN A 180 19.31 2.53 -15.72
CA GLN A 180 20.68 2.43 -15.22
C GLN A 180 21.25 1.02 -15.41
N ILE A 181 20.51 -0.03 -15.02
CA ILE A 181 20.94 -1.43 -15.18
C ILE A 181 21.16 -1.76 -16.66
N ARG A 182 20.24 -1.35 -17.54
CA ARG A 182 20.35 -1.56 -19.00
C ARG A 182 21.60 -0.90 -19.57
N LEU A 183 21.87 0.34 -19.20
CA LEU A 183 23.04 1.09 -19.68
C LEU A 183 24.36 0.50 -19.17
N LEU A 184 24.37 -0.03 -17.96
CA LEU A 184 25.55 -0.73 -17.43
C LEU A 184 25.81 -2.04 -18.18
N ALA A 185 24.77 -2.83 -18.48
CA ALA A 185 24.91 -4.02 -19.31
C ALA A 185 25.49 -3.68 -20.71
N LYS A 186 25.07 -2.54 -21.28
CA LYS A 186 25.63 -2.00 -22.53
C LYS A 186 27.13 -1.67 -22.39
N VAL A 187 27.56 -1.08 -21.29
CA VAL A 187 28.99 -0.80 -21.02
C VAL A 187 29.81 -2.08 -20.85
N TYR A 188 29.33 -3.06 -20.08
CA TYR A 188 30.05 -4.33 -19.86
C TYR A 188 30.17 -5.17 -21.13
N SER A 189 29.22 -5.03 -22.08
CA SER A 189 29.34 -5.62 -23.41
C SER A 189 30.29 -4.86 -24.35
N GLY A 190 30.96 -3.80 -23.86
CA GLY A 190 31.94 -3.03 -24.62
C GLY A 190 31.34 -1.96 -25.53
N VAL A 191 30.03 -1.72 -25.46
CA VAL A 191 29.35 -0.72 -26.27
C VAL A 191 29.53 0.66 -25.64
N ARG A 192 29.91 1.64 -26.45
CA ARG A 192 30.05 3.04 -26.00
C ARG A 192 28.68 3.66 -25.74
N LEU A 193 28.57 4.40 -24.64
CA LEU A 193 27.38 5.18 -24.30
C LEU A 193 27.41 6.54 -25.01
N THR A 194 26.23 7.08 -25.29
CA THR A 194 26.07 8.49 -25.68
C THR A 194 26.26 9.40 -24.45
N GLU A 195 26.42 10.71 -24.68
CA GLU A 195 26.50 11.69 -23.58
C GLU A 195 25.21 11.73 -22.75
N SER A 196 24.05 11.58 -23.39
CA SER A 196 22.76 11.50 -22.71
C SER A 196 22.64 10.26 -21.81
N GLU A 197 23.06 9.09 -22.30
CA GLU A 197 23.09 7.84 -21.54
C GLU A 197 24.07 7.93 -20.36
N LEU A 198 25.22 8.58 -20.55
CA LEU A 198 26.17 8.84 -19.47
C LEU A 198 25.55 9.71 -18.36
N GLY A 199 24.70 10.67 -18.74
CA GLY A 199 23.94 11.51 -17.82
C GLY A 199 23.05 10.72 -16.86
N VAL A 200 22.44 9.63 -17.32
CA VAL A 200 21.58 8.74 -16.51
C VAL A 200 22.41 7.97 -15.47
N LEU A 201 23.66 7.62 -15.78
CA LEU A 201 24.55 6.91 -14.87
C LEU A 201 25.26 7.83 -13.87
N LYS A 202 25.32 9.15 -14.09
CA LYS A 202 26.02 10.10 -13.22
C LYS A 202 25.70 9.96 -11.73
N PRO A 203 24.43 9.75 -11.28
CA PRO A 203 24.12 9.59 -9.86
C PRO A 203 24.79 8.36 -9.21
N LEU A 204 25.22 7.37 -9.99
CA LEU A 204 25.86 6.15 -9.50
C LEU A 204 27.39 6.24 -9.46
N LEU A 205 27.98 7.28 -10.03
CA LEU A 205 29.43 7.41 -10.14
C LEU A 205 30.02 8.01 -8.86
N PRO A 206 31.01 7.36 -8.23
CA PRO A 206 31.71 7.96 -7.09
C PRO A 206 32.52 9.17 -7.58
N ASN A 207 32.13 10.37 -7.14
CA ASN A 207 32.70 11.68 -7.49
C ASN A 207 32.44 12.11 -8.95
N SER A 208 31.32 12.81 -9.16
CA SER A 208 30.84 13.30 -10.46
C SER A 208 31.73 14.32 -11.17
N ASP A 209 32.81 14.79 -10.55
CA ASP A 209 33.60 15.92 -11.02
C ASP A 209 34.79 15.50 -11.91
N SER A 210 35.08 14.20 -12.02
CA SER A 210 36.12 13.70 -12.92
C SER A 210 35.59 13.62 -14.37
N THR A 211 36.29 14.25 -15.30
CA THR A 211 36.03 14.16 -16.74
C THR A 211 36.37 12.79 -17.35
N SER A 212 37.01 11.89 -16.59
CA SER A 212 37.28 10.51 -16.98
C SER A 212 36.84 9.55 -15.88
N VAL A 213 35.59 9.09 -15.92
CA VAL A 213 35.10 8.05 -15.02
C VAL A 213 35.24 6.70 -15.70
N ASP A 214 36.02 5.79 -15.11
CA ASP A 214 36.05 4.40 -15.56
C ASP A 214 34.78 3.70 -15.09
N ILE A 215 33.79 3.62 -15.97
CA ILE A 215 32.49 3.00 -15.71
C ILE A 215 32.65 1.51 -15.35
N ARG A 216 33.76 0.86 -15.74
CA ARG A 216 34.04 -0.55 -15.39
C ARG A 216 34.39 -0.73 -13.91
N SER A 217 34.68 0.36 -13.19
CA SER A 217 34.92 0.34 -11.74
C SER A 217 33.63 0.28 -10.91
N ILE A 218 32.46 0.44 -11.54
CA ILE A 218 31.18 0.25 -10.86
C ILE A 218 31.06 -1.23 -10.48
N ASP A 219 30.70 -1.48 -9.24
CA ASP A 219 30.50 -2.83 -8.73
C ASP A 219 29.08 -3.30 -9.08
N PRO A 220 28.91 -4.37 -9.89
CA PRO A 220 27.61 -4.93 -10.22
C PRO A 220 26.79 -5.34 -8.98
N GLU A 221 27.45 -5.73 -7.88
CA GLU A 221 26.76 -6.12 -6.65
C GLU A 221 26.13 -4.91 -5.94
N LYS A 222 26.72 -3.72 -6.11
CA LYS A 222 26.14 -2.46 -5.65
C LYS A 222 24.91 -2.03 -6.47
N LEU A 223 24.67 -2.66 -7.61
CA LEU A 223 23.48 -2.44 -8.42
C LEU A 223 22.31 -3.35 -8.04
N THR A 224 22.62 -4.57 -7.59
CA THR A 224 21.65 -5.44 -6.92
C THR A 224 21.24 -4.97 -5.53
N MET A 225 21.88 -3.91 -5.00
CA MET A 225 21.44 -3.28 -3.76
C MET A 225 20.00 -2.80 -3.91
N SER A 226 19.17 -3.33 -2.99
CA SER A 226 17.84 -2.90 -2.60
C SER A 226 17.43 -1.59 -3.25
N ILE A 227 16.38 -1.63 -4.08
CA ILE A 227 15.69 -0.41 -4.50
C ILE A 227 15.05 0.13 -3.22
N GLU A 228 15.76 1.03 -2.55
CA GLU A 228 15.22 1.80 -1.44
C GLU A 228 14.19 2.75 -2.03
N VAL A 229 12.95 2.32 -1.99
CA VAL A 229 11.81 3.15 -2.33
C VAL A 229 11.42 3.89 -1.03
N PRO A 230 11.68 5.22 -0.92
CA PRO A 230 11.33 5.96 0.28
C PRO A 230 9.85 5.80 0.57
N ASP A 231 9.48 5.58 1.83
CA ASP A 231 8.08 5.42 2.25
C ASP A 231 7.29 4.28 1.56
N ALA A 232 7.96 3.31 0.94
CA ALA A 232 7.30 2.22 0.21
C ALA A 232 6.31 1.43 1.07
N ILE A 233 6.65 1.21 2.33
CA ILE A 233 5.75 0.56 3.29
C ILE A 233 4.48 1.39 3.44
N SER A 234 4.61 2.69 3.74
CA SER A 234 3.47 3.61 3.86
C SER A 234 2.62 3.65 2.58
N HIS A 235 3.25 3.63 1.40
CA HIS A 235 2.55 3.56 0.13
C HIS A 235 1.77 2.24 -0.06
N CYS A 236 2.39 1.10 0.22
CA CYS A 236 1.74 -0.22 0.17
C CYS A 236 0.54 -0.29 1.12
N MET A 237 0.70 0.27 2.32
CA MET A 237 -0.37 0.36 3.31
C MET A 237 -1.52 1.20 2.78
N CYS A 238 -1.24 2.38 2.22
CA CYS A 238 -2.24 3.25 1.61
C CYS A 238 -3.01 2.51 0.49
N GLY A 239 -2.31 1.83 -0.42
CA GLY A 239 -2.94 1.06 -1.50
C GLY A 239 -3.83 -0.05 -0.97
N LEU A 240 -3.36 -0.81 0.02
CA LEU A 240 -4.18 -1.86 0.65
C LEU A 240 -5.40 -1.26 1.38
N GLU A 241 -5.26 -0.12 2.06
CA GLU A 241 -6.37 0.56 2.74
C GLU A 241 -7.50 0.99 1.80
N LEU A 242 -7.23 1.16 0.50
CA LEU A 242 -8.27 1.47 -0.50
C LEU A 242 -9.17 0.27 -0.82
N ASN A 243 -8.68 -0.96 -0.66
CA ASN A 243 -9.42 -2.20 -0.97
C ASN A 243 -9.78 -3.03 0.26
N TYR A 244 -9.14 -2.75 1.39
CA TYR A 244 -9.23 -3.52 2.63
C TYR A 244 -9.36 -2.59 3.84
N ARG A 245 -10.08 -3.06 4.86
CA ARG A 245 -10.23 -2.39 6.15
C ARG A 245 -9.07 -2.72 7.07
N ILE A 246 -7.89 -2.27 6.68
CA ILE A 246 -6.66 -2.50 7.45
C ILE A 246 -6.11 -1.19 8.00
N ASN A 247 -5.15 -1.32 8.90
CA ASN A 247 -4.38 -0.23 9.47
C ASN A 247 -2.96 -0.74 9.79
N PRO A 248 -2.04 0.12 10.27
CA PRO A 248 -0.67 -0.30 10.60
C PRO A 248 -0.59 -1.49 11.56
N LEU A 249 -1.48 -1.55 12.56
CA LEU A 249 -1.49 -2.62 13.56
C LEU A 249 -1.89 -3.96 12.94
N ILE A 250 -2.92 -3.99 12.10
CA ILE A 250 -3.36 -5.21 11.41
C ILE A 250 -2.24 -5.75 10.51
N ILE A 251 -1.57 -4.88 9.76
CA ILE A 251 -0.47 -5.27 8.86
C ILE A 251 0.68 -5.87 9.66
N THR A 252 1.03 -5.26 10.80
CA THR A 252 2.08 -5.74 11.70
C THR A 252 1.72 -7.09 12.31
N VAL A 253 0.50 -7.22 12.85
CA VAL A 253 0.01 -8.44 13.50
C VAL A 253 -0.05 -9.61 12.53
N LEU A 254 -0.54 -9.37 11.30
CA LEU A 254 -0.63 -10.38 10.25
C LEU A 254 0.70 -10.57 9.49
N LYS A 255 1.71 -9.72 9.78
CA LYS A 255 3.02 -9.71 9.12
C LYS A 255 2.93 -9.68 7.60
N LEU A 256 1.97 -8.93 7.04
CA LEU A 256 1.64 -9.02 5.61
C LEU A 256 2.78 -8.58 4.69
N LEU A 257 3.58 -7.60 5.12
CA LEU A 257 4.60 -6.98 4.29
C LEU A 257 5.99 -7.53 4.63
N THR A 258 6.67 -8.05 3.61
CA THR A 258 8.10 -8.34 3.55
C THR A 258 8.75 -7.39 2.54
N GLU A 259 10.08 -7.30 2.54
CA GLU A 259 10.82 -6.54 1.53
C GLU A 259 10.41 -6.93 0.10
N HIS A 260 10.31 -8.23 -0.18
CA HIS A 260 9.90 -8.73 -1.49
C HIS A 260 8.46 -8.32 -1.85
N SER A 261 7.50 -8.50 -0.94
CA SER A 261 6.11 -8.16 -1.23
C SER A 261 5.88 -6.65 -1.34
N VAL A 262 6.68 -5.82 -0.65
CA VAL A 262 6.64 -4.36 -0.78
C VAL A 262 6.98 -3.94 -2.21
N VAL A 263 8.06 -4.50 -2.78
CA VAL A 263 8.42 -4.25 -4.18
C VAL A 263 7.29 -4.68 -5.12
N GLN A 264 6.72 -5.88 -4.92
CA GLN A 264 5.60 -6.37 -5.74
C GLN A 264 4.36 -5.46 -5.65
N CYS A 265 4.04 -4.96 -4.46
CA CYS A 265 2.95 -4.01 -4.26
C CYS A 265 3.21 -2.70 -5.01
N CYS A 266 4.42 -2.13 -4.94
CA CYS A 266 4.75 -0.93 -5.69
C CYS A 266 4.61 -1.16 -7.21
N LEU A 267 5.11 -2.28 -7.73
CA LEU A 267 4.96 -2.64 -9.16
C LEU A 267 3.49 -2.81 -9.58
N ALA A 268 2.67 -3.43 -8.72
CA ALA A 268 1.25 -3.58 -8.94
C ALA A 268 0.50 -2.24 -8.90
N ALA A 269 0.93 -1.31 -8.04
CA ALA A 269 0.31 0.00 -7.86
C ALA A 269 0.35 0.87 -9.13
N PHE A 270 1.36 0.76 -9.98
CA PHE A 270 1.42 1.50 -11.25
C PHE A 270 1.11 0.65 -12.49
N ASP A 271 0.68 -0.59 -12.31
CA ASP A 271 0.36 -1.54 -13.38
C ASP A 271 1.53 -1.76 -14.36
N ALA A 272 2.69 -2.10 -13.81
CA ALA A 272 3.92 -2.33 -14.57
C ALA A 272 3.72 -3.28 -15.77
N GLN A 273 2.86 -4.30 -15.60
CA GLN A 273 2.57 -5.26 -16.67
C GLN A 273 1.80 -4.63 -17.83
N ALA A 274 0.77 -3.82 -17.56
CA ALA A 274 0.06 -3.11 -18.61
C ALA A 274 0.97 -2.13 -19.34
N ILE A 275 1.87 -1.45 -18.63
CA ILE A 275 2.84 -0.53 -19.25
C ILE A 275 3.81 -1.32 -20.13
N ALA A 276 4.40 -2.40 -19.63
CA ALA A 276 5.30 -3.26 -20.41
C ALA A 276 4.62 -3.83 -21.66
N ALA A 277 3.34 -4.23 -21.55
CA ALA A 277 2.56 -4.70 -22.70
C ALA A 277 2.28 -3.59 -23.72
N ALA A 278 1.95 -2.37 -23.25
CA ALA A 278 1.73 -1.21 -24.11
C ALA A 278 3.01 -0.80 -24.86
N LEU A 279 4.17 -0.82 -24.19
CA LEU A 279 5.47 -0.54 -24.80
C LEU A 279 5.81 -1.57 -25.90
N LYS A 280 5.67 -2.87 -25.61
CA LYS A 280 5.90 -3.93 -26.61
C LYS A 280 5.01 -3.80 -27.84
N LYS A 281 3.73 -3.45 -27.65
CA LYS A 281 2.81 -3.21 -28.76
C LYS A 281 3.26 -2.01 -29.61
N ASN A 282 3.68 -0.93 -28.98
CA ASN A 282 4.15 0.28 -29.67
C ASN A 282 5.43 0.02 -30.49
N GLU A 283 6.34 -0.84 -29.99
CA GLU A 283 7.50 -1.30 -30.76
C GLU A 283 7.09 -2.10 -31.99
N GLN A 284 6.13 -3.03 -31.87
CA GLN A 284 5.61 -3.81 -33.00
C GLN A 284 4.95 -2.91 -34.05
N ASP A 285 4.14 -1.94 -33.64
CA ASP A 285 3.45 -1.00 -34.54
C ASP A 285 4.45 -0.06 -35.28
N ARG A 286 5.57 0.29 -34.64
CA ARG A 286 6.66 1.07 -35.28
C ARG A 286 7.44 0.27 -36.31
N VAL A 287 7.59 -1.04 -36.14
CA VAL A 287 8.27 -1.91 -37.11
C VAL A 287 7.43 -2.10 -38.38
N ILE A 288 6.10 -1.92 -38.30
CA ILE A 288 5.18 -2.12 -39.42
C ILE A 288 5.01 -0.86 -40.31
N THR A 289 5.61 0.28 -39.95
CA THR A 289 5.43 1.57 -40.66
C THR A 289 6.66 2.08 -41.45
N LEU A 290 7.52 1.18 -41.92
CA LEU A 290 8.41 1.49 -43.06
C LEU A 290 7.77 0.91 -44.34
N PRO A 291 6.97 1.69 -45.10
CA PRO A 291 6.63 1.26 -46.45
C PRO A 291 7.92 1.13 -47.26
N ASP A 292 7.98 0.09 -48.11
CA ASP A 292 8.96 -0.16 -49.17
C ASP A 292 9.08 1.04 -50.13
N MET A 293 9.61 2.17 -49.64
CA MET A 293 9.87 3.39 -50.40
C MET A 293 11.27 3.40 -51.00
N LEU A 294 11.91 2.22 -51.11
CA LEU A 294 13.20 2.03 -51.79
C LEU A 294 13.10 1.10 -53.01
N SER A 295 11.94 1.06 -53.67
CA SER A 295 11.80 0.49 -55.01
C SER A 295 11.26 1.52 -56.01
N ILE A 296 12.08 2.53 -56.33
CA ILE A 296 12.10 3.21 -57.65
C ILE A 296 13.56 3.52 -58.00
#